data_AF-A0A369LX55-F1
#
_entry.id   AF-A0A369LX55-F1
#
_cell.length_a   1.000
_cell.length_b   1.000
_cell.length_c   1.000
_cell.angle_alpha   90.00
_cell.angle_beta   90.00
_cell.angle_gamma   90.00
#
_symmetry.space_group_name_H-M   'P 1'
#
loop_
_entity.id
_entity.type
_entity.pdbx_description
1 polymer ?
#
loop_
_entity_poly.entity_id
_entity_poly.type
_entity_poly.pdbx_seq_one_letter_code
_entity_poly.pdbx_strand_id
1 'polypeptide(L)'
;MARKDKKILARFEHPQLSNASKTLLANIRFASVDEKVKTIVVTSSEQNEGKTIVSTNLANAIATSGKKVLIVETDMRRRSLGKLLDAHPANGLYAALSGSASLNDAIMPTHIPNLFFLDAEPNIPSPADILSTKRFASLVDKLRDSFDYVIFDTPPVSLFVDAAILSSLVDGTLLVIRQNQTKRALVAKCAQQLRVADARILGTVMTFCTDDESSYYYAYYTQDGKRVNKDDFEPAAMPSELNNPVAWEQETQPPARRQASTRTSQPRTAAPGGSGVGGAGNPYAPNAFKAVTPSGQKAPRHKNRTRS
;
A
#
# COMPACT_ATOMS: atom_id res chain seq x y z
N MET A 1 -13.91 -23.48 -1.19
CA MET A 1 -13.13 -22.24 -1.40
C MET A 1 -14.03 -21.00 -1.41
N ALA A 2 -15.07 -20.90 -2.25
CA ALA A 2 -15.91 -19.69 -2.43
C ALA A 2 -16.55 -18.98 -1.20
N ARG A 3 -16.81 -19.68 -0.07
CA ARG A 3 -17.39 -19.04 1.14
C ARG A 3 -16.36 -18.25 1.97
N LYS A 4 -15.07 -18.61 1.90
CA LYS A 4 -14.00 -17.98 2.67
C LYS A 4 -13.57 -16.67 2.00
N ASP A 5 -13.41 -16.70 0.68
CA ASP A 5 -13.09 -15.54 -0.16
C ASP A 5 -14.17 -14.44 -0.01
N LYS A 6 -15.46 -14.82 -0.03
CA LYS A 6 -16.58 -13.88 0.21
C LYS A 6 -16.52 -13.20 1.58
N LYS A 7 -16.07 -13.87 2.65
CA LYS A 7 -15.96 -13.26 3.98
C LYS A 7 -14.79 -12.29 4.10
N ILE A 8 -13.74 -12.50 3.32
CA ILE A 8 -12.55 -11.64 3.30
C ILE A 8 -12.84 -10.39 2.48
N LEU A 9 -13.41 -10.55 1.28
CA LEU A 9 -13.91 -9.45 0.45
C LEU A 9 -14.93 -8.59 1.21
N ALA A 10 -15.89 -9.21 1.92
CA ALA A 10 -16.87 -8.47 2.74
C ALA A 10 -16.25 -7.56 3.82
N ARG A 11 -15.01 -7.83 4.28
CA ARG A 11 -14.31 -6.96 5.24
C ARG A 11 -13.69 -5.73 4.58
N PHE A 12 -13.33 -5.82 3.31
CA PHE A 12 -12.80 -4.71 2.51
C PHE A 12 -13.90 -3.91 1.80
N GLU A 13 -15.09 -4.48 1.67
CA GLU A 13 -16.24 -3.89 0.98
C GLU A 13 -17.19 -3.09 1.90
N HIS A 14 -16.90 -2.97 3.20
CA HIS A 14 -17.73 -2.15 4.09
C HIS A 14 -17.66 -0.67 3.65
N PRO A 15 -18.76 -0.04 3.18
CA PRO A 15 -18.70 1.25 2.48
C PRO A 15 -18.08 2.37 3.31
N GLN A 16 -18.42 2.46 4.59
CA GLN A 16 -17.90 3.46 5.52
C GLN A 16 -16.37 3.33 5.70
N LEU A 17 -15.87 2.10 5.83
CA LEU A 17 -14.43 1.86 5.99
C LEU A 17 -13.67 2.13 4.68
N SER A 18 -14.26 1.76 3.54
CA SER A 18 -13.72 2.06 2.21
C SER A 18 -13.60 3.57 1.99
N ASN A 19 -14.66 4.33 2.29
CA ASN A 19 -14.66 5.80 2.16
C ASN A 19 -13.68 6.45 3.14
N ALA A 20 -13.65 6.02 4.41
CA ALA A 20 -12.67 6.52 5.37
C ALA A 20 -11.22 6.25 4.92
N SER A 21 -10.96 5.10 4.30
CA SER A 21 -9.63 4.74 3.80
C SER A 21 -9.24 5.55 2.55
N LYS A 22 -10.19 5.87 1.67
CA LYS A 22 -9.98 6.78 0.54
C LYS A 22 -9.70 8.20 1.04
N THR A 23 -10.40 8.68 2.07
CA THR A 23 -10.13 9.97 2.72
C THR A 23 -8.73 9.97 3.36
N LEU A 24 -8.35 8.90 4.05
CA LEU A 24 -7.00 8.75 4.59
C LEU A 24 -5.94 8.83 3.50
N LEU A 25 -6.13 8.13 2.38
CA LEU A 25 -5.22 8.21 1.23
C LEU A 25 -5.11 9.63 0.66
N ALA A 26 -6.23 10.35 0.54
CA ALA A 26 -6.22 11.75 0.10
C ALA A 26 -5.42 12.63 1.08
N ASN A 27 -5.65 12.49 2.38
CA ASN A 27 -4.91 13.24 3.41
C ASN A 27 -3.41 12.96 3.37
N ILE A 28 -3.00 11.70 3.17
CA ILE A 28 -1.58 11.33 3.02
C ILE A 28 -0.96 12.01 1.79
N ARG A 29 -1.69 12.10 0.67
CA ARG A 29 -1.24 12.80 -0.53
C ARG A 29 -1.11 14.31 -0.30
N PHE A 30 -1.94 14.91 0.54
CA PHE A 30 -1.88 16.33 0.89
C PHE A 30 -0.85 16.66 1.97
N ALA A 31 -0.45 15.69 2.80
CA ALA A 31 0.51 15.88 3.88
C ALA A 31 1.93 16.22 3.39
N SER A 32 2.18 16.14 2.09
CA SER A 32 3.48 16.48 1.52
C SER A 32 3.34 16.94 0.07
N VAL A 33 3.54 18.23 -0.17
CA VAL A 33 3.47 18.84 -1.50
C VAL A 33 4.76 18.61 -2.28
N ASP A 34 5.91 18.71 -1.60
CA ASP A 34 7.23 18.66 -2.24
C ASP A 34 7.85 17.25 -2.26
N GLU A 35 7.60 16.43 -1.23
CA GLU A 35 8.15 15.08 -1.12
C GLU A 35 7.06 14.01 -1.20
N LYS A 36 7.14 13.12 -2.18
CA LYS A 36 6.14 12.04 -2.29
C LYS A 36 6.31 11.04 -1.14
N VAL A 37 5.28 10.88 -0.32
CA VAL A 37 5.19 9.82 0.68
C VAL A 37 4.85 8.50 -0.02
N LYS A 38 5.82 7.59 -0.13
CA LYS A 38 5.63 6.26 -0.74
C LYS A 38 5.71 5.15 0.29
N THR A 39 6.65 5.22 1.23
CA THR A 39 6.83 4.21 2.28
C THR A 39 6.19 4.69 3.58
N ILE A 40 5.30 3.87 4.14
CA ILE A 40 4.47 4.25 5.29
C ILE A 40 4.52 3.16 6.34
N VAL A 41 4.92 3.54 7.56
CA VAL A 41 4.74 2.70 8.75
C VAL A 41 3.35 2.94 9.31
N VAL A 42 2.62 1.85 9.58
CA VAL A 42 1.38 1.89 10.36
C VAL A 42 1.67 1.20 11.69
N THR A 43 1.50 1.95 12.77
CA THR A 43 1.68 1.46 14.13
C THR A 43 0.55 1.92 15.03
N SER A 44 0.54 1.49 16.28
CA SER A 44 -0.44 1.89 17.27
C SER A 44 0.21 2.17 18.62
N SER A 45 -0.53 2.82 19.50
CA SER A 45 -0.08 3.05 20.87
C SER A 45 -0.21 1.82 21.75
N GLU A 46 -1.19 0.95 21.50
CA GLU A 46 -1.46 -0.29 22.24
C GLU A 46 -1.90 -1.43 21.29
N GLN A 47 -2.01 -2.64 21.84
CA GLN A 47 -2.58 -3.78 21.12
C GLN A 47 -4.07 -3.57 20.84
N ASN A 48 -4.57 -4.19 19.78
CA ASN A 48 -6.00 -4.22 19.43
C ASN A 48 -6.65 -2.85 19.13
N GLU A 49 -5.87 -1.88 18.68
CA GLU A 49 -6.36 -0.57 18.21
C GLU A 49 -6.73 -0.56 16.71
N GLY A 50 -6.72 -1.72 16.04
CA GLY A 50 -7.13 -1.81 14.63
C GLY A 50 -6.03 -1.46 13.62
N LYS A 51 -4.76 -1.38 14.02
CA LYS A 51 -3.61 -1.07 13.17
C LYS A 51 -3.57 -1.87 11.85
N THR A 52 -3.72 -3.19 11.95
CA THR A 52 -3.71 -4.11 10.81
C THR A 52 -4.93 -3.91 9.90
N ILE A 53 -6.07 -3.50 10.46
CA ILE A 53 -7.26 -3.17 9.67
C ILE A 53 -7.03 -1.87 8.89
N VAL A 54 -6.45 -0.85 9.53
CA VAL A 54 -6.09 0.41 8.88
C VAL A 54 -5.07 0.18 7.77
N SER A 55 -3.97 -0.52 8.05
CA SER A 55 -2.92 -0.78 7.06
C SER A 55 -3.46 -1.53 5.83
N THR A 56 -4.28 -2.56 6.05
CA THR A 56 -4.82 -3.35 4.94
C THR A 56 -5.88 -2.61 4.13
N ASN A 57 -6.76 -1.81 4.77
CA ASN A 57 -7.74 -1.02 4.03
C ASN A 57 -7.13 0.17 3.30
N LEU A 58 -6.09 0.79 3.86
CA LEU A 58 -5.29 1.79 3.16
C LEU A 58 -4.62 1.17 1.92
N ALA A 59 -4.03 -0.03 2.06
CA ALA A 59 -3.46 -0.76 0.94
C ALA A 59 -4.52 -1.05 -0.14
N ASN A 60 -5.71 -1.51 0.24
CA ASN A 60 -6.81 -1.73 -0.69
C ASN A 60 -7.26 -0.44 -1.40
N ALA A 61 -7.38 0.68 -0.68
CA ALA A 61 -7.74 1.98 -1.27
C ALA A 61 -6.69 2.46 -2.29
N ILE A 62 -5.41 2.22 -2.03
CA ILE A 62 -4.32 2.53 -2.97
C ILE A 62 -4.41 1.61 -4.20
N ALA A 63 -4.56 0.31 -3.99
CA ALA A 63 -4.62 -0.69 -5.05
C ALA A 63 -5.79 -0.44 -6.03
N THR A 64 -6.97 -0.14 -5.48
CA THR A 64 -8.18 0.19 -6.24
C THR A 64 -8.09 1.54 -6.95
N SER A 65 -7.19 2.43 -6.54
CA SER A 65 -6.85 3.65 -7.30
C SER A 65 -5.92 3.41 -8.50
N GLY A 66 -5.62 2.15 -8.82
CA GLY A 66 -4.77 1.73 -9.94
C GLY A 66 -3.27 1.79 -9.66
N LYS A 67 -2.87 1.92 -8.38
CA LYS A 67 -1.47 2.00 -7.96
C LYS A 67 -0.95 0.65 -7.46
N LYS A 68 0.30 0.32 -7.78
CA LYS A 68 0.96 -0.88 -7.27
C LYS A 68 1.38 -0.65 -5.83
N VAL A 69 0.83 -1.45 -4.92
CA VAL A 69 1.11 -1.33 -3.48
C VAL A 69 1.56 -2.66 -2.90
N LEU A 70 2.61 -2.59 -2.09
CA LEU A 70 3.07 -3.71 -1.29
C LEU A 70 2.66 -3.49 0.16
N ILE A 71 1.99 -4.46 0.77
CA ILE A 71 1.85 -4.53 2.22
C ILE A 71 2.86 -5.53 2.78
N VAL A 72 3.59 -5.11 3.82
CA VAL A 72 4.67 -5.88 4.45
C VAL A 72 4.27 -6.18 5.89
N GLU A 73 4.25 -7.46 6.25
CA GLU A 73 4.15 -7.87 7.65
C GLU A 73 5.49 -7.59 8.33
N THR A 74 5.49 -6.67 9.29
CA THR A 74 6.65 -6.39 10.14
C THR A 74 6.35 -6.58 11.63
N ASP A 75 5.13 -6.99 11.98
CA ASP A 75 4.79 -7.54 13.30
C ASP A 75 5.19 -9.02 13.36
N MET A 76 6.51 -9.25 13.40
CA MET A 76 7.13 -10.59 13.51
C MET A 76 6.73 -11.33 14.80
N ARG A 77 6.16 -10.60 15.76
CA ARG A 77 5.75 -11.12 17.08
C ARG A 77 4.32 -11.64 17.05
N ARG A 78 3.43 -10.97 16.32
CA ARG A 78 2.02 -11.35 16.19
C ARG A 78 1.51 -11.14 14.76
N ARG A 79 2.00 -12.00 13.87
CA ARG A 79 1.61 -12.04 12.45
C ARG A 79 0.11 -12.24 12.30
N SER A 80 -0.50 -11.45 11.43
CA SER A 80 -1.95 -11.51 11.18
C SER A 80 -2.36 -11.22 9.74
N LEU A 81 -1.50 -10.58 8.93
CA LEU A 81 -1.79 -10.23 7.54
C LEU A 81 -2.03 -11.44 6.66
N GLY A 82 -1.20 -12.48 6.75
CA GLY A 82 -1.36 -13.67 5.90
C GLY A 82 -2.73 -14.33 6.06
N LYS A 83 -3.25 -14.40 7.31
CA LYS A 83 -4.61 -14.88 7.58
C LYS A 83 -5.69 -13.92 7.10
N LEU A 84 -5.45 -12.61 7.20
CA LEU A 84 -6.42 -11.58 6.80
C LEU A 84 -6.56 -11.50 5.27
N LEU A 85 -5.47 -11.69 4.54
CA LEU A 85 -5.39 -11.62 3.08
C LEU A 85 -5.65 -12.97 2.37
N ASP A 86 -5.75 -14.05 3.14
CA ASP A 86 -5.70 -15.45 2.66
C ASP A 86 -4.46 -15.74 1.80
N ALA A 87 -3.32 -15.17 2.19
CA ALA A 87 -2.06 -15.30 1.49
C ALA A 87 -1.04 -16.01 2.38
N HIS A 88 -0.49 -17.11 1.88
CA HIS A 88 0.43 -17.97 2.61
C HIS A 88 1.66 -18.27 1.74
N PRO A 89 2.58 -17.30 1.60
CA PRO A 89 3.76 -17.49 0.78
C PRO A 89 4.73 -18.49 1.45
N ALA A 90 5.49 -19.20 0.63
CA ALA A 90 6.49 -20.17 1.11
C ALA A 90 7.74 -19.50 1.69
N ASN A 91 8.07 -18.31 1.17
CA ASN A 91 9.20 -17.47 1.58
C ASN A 91 8.68 -16.08 1.95
N GLY A 92 9.46 -15.32 2.72
CA GLY A 92 9.12 -13.96 3.08
C GLY A 92 10.33 -13.06 3.27
N LEU A 93 10.13 -12.05 4.11
CA LEU A 93 11.07 -11.01 4.46
C LEU A 93 12.39 -11.57 4.98
N TYR A 94 12.35 -12.56 5.87
CA TYR A 94 13.54 -13.14 6.47
C TYR A 94 14.32 -14.00 5.45
N ALA A 95 13.63 -14.80 4.64
CA ALA A 95 14.26 -15.55 3.54
C ALA A 95 14.95 -14.60 2.54
N ALA A 96 14.30 -13.48 2.20
CA ALA A 96 14.89 -12.47 1.33
C ALA A 96 16.12 -11.78 1.95
N LEU A 97 16.10 -11.48 3.25
CA LEU A 97 17.21 -10.82 3.96
C LEU A 97 18.41 -11.75 4.21
N SER A 98 18.14 -13.03 4.44
CA SER A 98 19.16 -14.07 4.62
C SER A 98 19.74 -14.57 3.30
N GLY A 99 19.06 -14.32 2.18
CA GLY A 99 19.47 -14.73 0.84
C GLY A 99 19.08 -16.17 0.49
N SER A 100 18.21 -16.81 1.28
CA SER A 100 17.68 -18.15 0.97
C SER A 100 16.62 -18.12 -0.15
N ALA A 101 16.03 -16.96 -0.42
CA ALA A 101 15.13 -16.73 -1.54
C ALA A 101 15.41 -15.36 -2.18
N SER A 102 15.08 -15.21 -3.47
CA SER A 102 15.09 -13.88 -4.08
C SER A 102 13.93 -13.03 -3.54
N LEU A 103 14.08 -11.71 -3.54
CA LEU A 103 13.00 -10.81 -3.12
C LEU A 103 11.72 -11.00 -3.96
N ASN A 104 11.88 -11.31 -5.24
CA ASN A 104 10.75 -11.52 -6.15
C ASN A 104 9.98 -12.80 -5.82
N ASP A 105 10.68 -13.85 -5.39
CA ASP A 105 10.05 -15.11 -4.97
C ASP A 105 9.38 -14.99 -3.59
N ALA A 106 9.80 -14.01 -2.78
CA ALA A 106 9.23 -13.72 -1.47
C ALA A 106 7.98 -12.81 -1.54
N ILE A 107 7.83 -12.02 -2.61
CA ILE A 107 6.67 -11.14 -2.82
C ILE A 107 5.58 -11.90 -3.58
N MET A 108 4.39 -11.95 -3.00
CA MET A 108 3.25 -12.67 -3.58
C MET A 108 2.13 -11.70 -3.97
N PRO A 109 1.53 -11.82 -5.17
CA PRO A 109 0.29 -11.11 -5.49
C PRO A 109 -0.86 -11.63 -4.64
N THR A 110 -1.73 -10.74 -4.18
CA THR A 110 -2.95 -11.12 -3.46
C THR A 110 -4.13 -11.34 -4.43
N HIS A 111 -5.29 -11.73 -3.90
CA HIS A 111 -6.52 -11.79 -4.69
C HIS A 111 -7.06 -10.39 -5.09
N ILE A 112 -6.53 -9.33 -4.49
CA ILE A 112 -6.88 -7.93 -4.81
C ILE A 112 -5.92 -7.43 -5.89
N PRO A 113 -6.42 -6.98 -7.06
CA PRO A 113 -5.57 -6.45 -8.13
C PRO A 113 -4.68 -5.30 -7.64
N ASN A 114 -3.42 -5.28 -8.09
CA ASN A 114 -2.38 -4.30 -7.70
C ASN A 114 -1.93 -4.33 -6.23
N LEU A 115 -2.47 -5.22 -5.39
CA LEU A 115 -2.02 -5.43 -4.02
C LEU A 115 -1.13 -6.66 -3.93
N PHE A 116 0.08 -6.43 -3.45
CA PHE A 116 1.12 -7.44 -3.21
C PHE A 116 1.39 -7.57 -1.72
N PHE A 117 1.86 -8.74 -1.31
CA PHE A 117 2.13 -9.07 0.08
C PHE A 117 3.55 -9.62 0.25
N LEU A 118 4.25 -9.14 1.27
CA LEU A 118 5.50 -9.70 1.77
C LEU A 118 5.32 -10.10 3.24
N ASP A 119 5.37 -11.40 3.51
CA ASP A 119 5.20 -11.95 4.86
C ASP A 119 6.50 -11.87 5.67
N ALA A 120 6.39 -11.82 6.99
CA ALA A 120 7.55 -11.81 7.88
C ALA A 120 8.15 -13.20 8.13
N GLU A 121 7.36 -14.27 7.86
CA GLU A 121 7.63 -15.67 8.23
C GLU A 121 7.49 -15.96 9.74
N PRO A 122 7.19 -17.21 10.16
CA PRO A 122 7.01 -17.53 11.57
C PRO A 122 8.34 -17.68 12.30
N ASN A 123 8.31 -17.54 13.63
CA ASN A 123 9.43 -17.87 14.53
C ASN A 123 10.72 -17.10 14.23
N ILE A 124 10.60 -15.85 13.78
CA ILE A 124 11.77 -15.00 13.53
C ILE A 124 12.43 -14.60 14.86
N PRO A 125 13.71 -14.93 15.07
CA PRO A 125 14.44 -14.52 16.26
C PRO A 125 14.77 -13.01 16.17
N SER A 126 14.74 -12.34 17.32
CA SER A 126 15.17 -10.93 17.49
C SER A 126 14.69 -9.93 16.41
N PRO A 127 13.38 -9.65 16.30
CA PRO A 127 12.84 -8.72 15.29
C PRO A 127 13.53 -7.36 15.22
N ALA A 128 13.79 -6.73 16.36
CA ALA A 128 14.43 -5.42 16.42
C ALA A 128 15.85 -5.42 15.82
N ASP A 129 16.62 -6.49 16.05
CA ASP A 129 17.98 -6.61 15.51
C ASP A 129 17.94 -6.67 13.99
N ILE A 130 17.01 -7.44 13.42
CA ILE A 130 16.84 -7.55 11.96
C ILE A 130 16.49 -6.19 11.35
N LEU A 131 15.51 -5.48 11.93
CA LEU A 131 15.06 -4.17 11.47
C LEU A 131 16.18 -3.11 11.51
N SER A 132 17.11 -3.22 12.45
CA SER A 132 18.24 -2.30 12.60
C SER A 132 19.39 -2.52 11.60
N THR A 133 19.34 -3.59 10.81
CA THR A 133 20.44 -3.93 9.90
C THR A 133 20.47 -3.02 8.67
N LYS A 134 21.68 -2.77 8.14
CA LYS A 134 21.87 -2.12 6.83
C LYS A 134 21.17 -2.87 5.69
N ARG A 135 21.07 -4.21 5.79
CA ARG A 135 20.38 -5.03 4.79
C ARG A 135 18.88 -4.70 4.75
N PHE A 136 18.27 -4.51 5.91
CA PHE A 136 16.88 -4.12 6.00
C PHE A 136 16.66 -2.70 5.43
N ALA A 137 17.52 -1.74 5.77
CA ALA A 137 17.48 -0.40 5.17
C ALA A 137 17.55 -0.45 3.63
N SER A 138 18.51 -1.19 3.07
CA SER A 138 18.62 -1.38 1.62
C SER A 138 17.44 -2.13 1.00
N LEU A 139 16.74 -2.97 1.77
CA LEU A 139 15.50 -3.60 1.32
C LEU A 139 14.39 -2.56 1.20
N VAL A 140 14.21 -1.69 2.20
CA VAL A 140 13.22 -0.60 2.16
C VAL A 140 13.40 0.27 0.92
N ASP A 141 14.65 0.64 0.59
CA ASP A 141 14.97 1.42 -0.62
C ASP A 141 14.54 0.69 -1.90
N LYS A 142 14.87 -0.61 -2.02
CA LYS A 142 14.47 -1.42 -3.18
C LYS A 142 12.95 -1.52 -3.32
N LEU A 143 12.23 -1.67 -2.21
CA LEU A 143 10.77 -1.73 -2.20
C LEU A 143 10.17 -0.38 -2.60
N ARG A 144 10.73 0.73 -2.09
CA ARG A 144 10.34 2.10 -2.44
C ARG A 144 10.47 2.39 -3.93
N ASP A 145 11.49 1.84 -4.58
CA ASP A 145 11.72 2.01 -6.02
C ASP A 145 10.82 1.12 -6.88
N SER A 146 10.39 -0.02 -6.34
CA SER A 146 9.63 -1.05 -7.09
C SER A 146 8.11 -0.86 -7.05
N PHE A 147 7.60 -0.14 -6.04
CA PHE A 147 6.16 0.06 -5.83
C PHE A 147 5.79 1.55 -5.81
N ASP A 148 4.54 1.86 -6.14
CA ASP A 148 4.01 3.22 -5.95
C ASP A 148 3.89 3.53 -4.46
N TYR A 149 3.52 2.53 -3.65
CA TYR A 149 3.42 2.60 -2.20
C TYR A 149 3.91 1.30 -1.53
N VAL A 150 4.50 1.45 -0.34
CA VAL A 150 4.85 0.33 0.55
C VAL A 150 4.29 0.62 1.94
N ILE A 151 3.47 -0.29 2.47
CA ILE A 151 2.86 -0.16 3.79
C ILE A 151 3.44 -1.23 4.70
N PHE A 152 4.03 -0.81 5.82
CA PHE A 152 4.58 -1.70 6.83
C PHE A 152 3.63 -1.78 8.04
N ASP A 153 3.05 -2.96 8.30
CA ASP A 153 2.25 -3.21 9.51
C ASP A 153 3.20 -3.60 10.66
N THR A 154 3.26 -2.79 11.71
CA THR A 154 4.24 -2.91 12.80
C THR A 154 3.56 -3.15 14.15
N PRO A 155 4.26 -3.73 15.15
CA PRO A 155 3.69 -3.89 16.49
C PRO A 155 3.51 -2.53 17.20
N PRO A 156 2.76 -2.46 18.32
CA PRO A 156 2.53 -1.21 19.04
C PRO A 156 3.82 -0.59 19.60
N VAL A 157 4.00 0.72 19.41
CA VAL A 157 5.20 1.48 19.81
C VAL A 157 5.46 1.41 21.31
N SER A 158 4.41 1.37 22.15
CA SER A 158 4.57 1.34 23.61
C SER A 158 5.18 0.04 24.14
N LEU A 159 5.05 -1.05 23.38
CA LEU A 159 5.47 -2.38 23.81
C LEU A 159 6.80 -2.78 23.19
N PHE A 160 7.08 -2.30 21.98
CA PHE A 160 8.21 -2.75 21.18
C PHE A 160 8.82 -1.57 20.42
N VAL A 161 10.15 -1.60 20.28
CA VAL A 161 10.91 -0.54 19.58
C VAL A 161 10.88 -0.71 18.05
N ASP A 162 10.38 -1.85 17.57
CA ASP A 162 10.35 -2.26 16.17
C ASP A 162 9.77 -1.16 15.25
N ALA A 163 8.63 -0.58 15.62
CA ALA A 163 8.00 0.51 14.87
C ALA A 163 8.84 1.80 14.88
N ALA A 164 9.51 2.12 15.98
CA ALA A 164 10.37 3.30 16.09
C ALA A 164 11.62 3.16 15.20
N ILE A 165 12.25 2.00 15.18
CA ILE A 165 13.38 1.70 14.28
C ILE A 165 12.94 1.86 12.83
N LEU A 166 11.85 1.20 12.45
CA LEU A 166 11.37 1.22 11.07
C LEU A 166 10.90 2.61 10.61
N SER A 167 10.32 3.39 11.52
CA SER A 167 9.83 4.74 11.21
C SER A 167 10.92 5.73 10.78
N SER A 168 12.18 5.48 11.14
CA SER A 168 13.34 6.27 10.71
C SER A 168 13.80 5.96 9.27
N LEU A 169 13.29 4.87 8.68
CA LEU A 169 13.69 4.37 7.37
C LEU A 169 12.64 4.64 6.27
N VAL A 170 11.51 5.24 6.62
CA VAL A 170 10.36 5.42 5.72
C VAL A 170 9.96 6.88 5.57
N ASP A 171 9.21 7.20 4.51
CA ASP A 171 8.80 8.57 4.20
C ASP A 171 7.75 9.10 5.19
N GLY A 172 7.03 8.24 5.92
CA GLY A 172 6.08 8.69 6.93
C GLY A 172 5.50 7.60 7.84
N THR A 173 4.94 8.04 8.96
CA THR A 173 4.39 7.17 10.01
C THR A 173 2.97 7.59 10.40
N LEU A 174 2.07 6.62 10.47
CA LEU A 174 0.70 6.77 10.99
C LEU A 174 0.59 6.13 12.38
N LEU A 175 0.08 6.91 13.34
CA LEU A 175 -0.21 6.42 14.68
C LEU A 175 -1.71 6.12 14.83
N VAL A 176 -2.06 4.85 14.86
CA VAL A 176 -3.43 4.37 15.04
C VAL A 176 -3.78 4.37 16.53
N ILE A 177 -4.93 4.94 16.88
CA ILE A 177 -5.46 5.02 18.24
C ILE A 177 -6.93 4.63 18.28
N ARG A 178 -7.39 4.07 19.39
CA ARG A 178 -8.78 3.66 19.56
C ARG A 178 -9.61 4.70 20.31
N GLN A 179 -10.74 5.11 19.73
CA GLN A 179 -11.67 6.03 20.37
C GLN A 179 -12.14 5.47 21.72
N ASN A 180 -12.26 6.35 22.72
CA ASN A 180 -12.78 6.05 24.06
C ASN A 180 -12.05 4.95 24.84
N GLN A 181 -10.88 4.50 24.37
CA GLN A 181 -10.06 3.51 25.08
C GLN A 181 -8.66 4.05 25.37
N THR A 182 -8.04 4.69 24.39
CA THR A 182 -6.63 5.09 24.47
C THR A 182 -6.44 6.36 25.29
N LYS A 183 -5.60 6.29 26.33
CA LYS A 183 -5.30 7.46 27.18
C LYS A 183 -4.43 8.46 26.42
N ARG A 184 -4.79 9.75 26.44
CA ARG A 184 -4.03 10.84 25.80
C ARG A 184 -2.55 10.88 26.22
N ALA A 185 -2.25 10.62 27.50
CA ALA A 185 -0.88 10.58 28.00
C ALA A 185 -0.04 9.48 27.33
N LEU A 186 -0.63 8.33 27.03
CA LEU A 186 0.04 7.24 26.33
C LEU A 186 0.31 7.62 24.87
N VAL A 187 -0.68 8.22 24.19
CA VAL A 187 -0.51 8.72 22.81
C VAL A 187 0.65 9.72 22.74
N ALA A 188 0.71 10.67 23.68
CA ALA A 188 1.79 11.65 23.77
C ALA A 188 3.17 10.99 23.98
N LYS A 189 3.24 9.96 24.84
CA LYS A 189 4.46 9.19 25.06
C LYS A 189 4.91 8.44 23.80
N CYS A 190 3.99 7.77 23.10
CA CYS A 190 4.29 7.07 21.84
C CYS A 190 4.74 8.03 20.74
N ALA A 191 4.06 9.18 20.59
CA ALA A 191 4.47 10.22 19.66
C ALA A 191 5.86 10.78 20.00
N GLN A 192 6.18 10.93 21.29
CA GLN A 192 7.51 11.34 21.71
C GLN A 192 8.58 10.29 21.36
N GLN A 193 8.31 9.01 21.60
CA GLN A 193 9.22 7.92 21.25
C GLN A 193 9.50 7.87 19.74
N LEU A 194 8.46 8.03 18.91
CA LEU A 194 8.60 8.13 17.45
C LEU A 194 9.45 9.34 17.05
N ARG A 195 9.21 10.52 17.63
CA ARG A 195 10.01 11.73 17.34
C ARG A 195 11.47 11.59 17.76
N VAL A 196 11.76 10.94 18.88
CA VAL A 196 13.14 10.65 19.32
C VAL A 196 13.85 9.72 18.32
N ALA A 197 13.11 8.83 17.66
CA ALA A 197 13.62 7.98 16.59
C ALA A 197 13.64 8.67 15.21
N ASP A 198 13.47 9.99 15.15
CA ASP A 198 13.44 10.79 13.92
C ASP A 198 12.32 10.40 12.93
N ALA A 199 11.21 9.88 13.46
CA ALA A 199 10.06 9.53 12.65
C ALA A 199 9.31 10.78 12.14
N ARG A 200 9.04 10.82 10.84
CA ARG A 200 8.05 11.75 10.27
C ARG A 200 6.63 11.27 10.54
N ILE A 201 6.02 11.78 11.60
CA ILE A 201 4.62 11.48 11.94
C ILE A 201 3.69 12.27 11.00
N LEU A 202 2.97 11.58 10.12
CA LEU A 202 2.00 12.20 9.20
C LEU A 202 0.70 12.59 9.92
N GLY A 203 0.36 11.88 10.99
CA GLY A 203 -0.82 12.15 11.79
C GLY A 203 -1.29 10.91 12.55
N THR A 204 -2.49 11.03 13.13
CA THR A 204 -3.17 9.97 13.87
C THR A 204 -4.38 9.45 13.10
N VAL A 205 -4.62 8.14 13.16
CA VAL A 205 -5.85 7.51 12.64
C VAL A 205 -6.66 7.01 13.82
N MET A 206 -7.88 7.52 13.98
CA MET A 206 -8.78 7.09 15.04
C MET A 206 -9.65 5.93 14.55
N THR A 207 -9.76 4.87 15.35
CA THR A 207 -10.53 3.66 15.02
C THR A 207 -11.60 3.40 16.07
N PHE A 208 -12.55 2.51 15.74
CA PHE A 208 -13.74 2.22 16.57
C PHE A 208 -14.58 3.45 16.87
N CYS A 209 -14.59 4.41 15.94
CA CYS A 209 -15.40 5.59 16.05
C CYS A 209 -16.88 5.19 16.11
N THR A 210 -17.59 5.58 17.18
CA THR A 210 -19.04 5.43 17.25
C THR A 210 -19.69 6.56 16.47
N ASP A 211 -20.55 6.20 15.52
CA ASP A 211 -21.26 7.13 14.65
C ASP A 211 -22.24 8.00 15.46
N ASP A 212 -21.86 9.24 15.79
CA ASP A 212 -22.83 10.34 15.84
C ASP A 212 -23.00 11.01 14.45
N GLU A 213 -22.15 10.65 13.47
CA GLU A 213 -22.13 11.25 12.13
C GLU A 213 -22.93 10.49 11.06
N SER A 214 -23.45 9.30 11.37
CA SER A 214 -24.29 8.56 10.41
C SER A 214 -25.50 9.40 9.95
N SER A 215 -26.11 10.17 10.86
CA SER A 215 -27.16 11.15 10.55
C SER A 215 -26.76 12.17 9.47
N TYR A 216 -25.50 12.62 9.47
CA TYR A 216 -25.00 13.64 8.54
C TYR A 216 -24.65 13.05 7.17
N TYR A 217 -24.06 11.85 7.15
CA TYR A 217 -23.77 11.11 5.92
C TYR A 217 -25.06 10.67 5.20
N TYR A 218 -26.08 10.23 5.94
CA TYR A 218 -27.39 9.87 5.36
C TYR A 218 -28.19 11.10 4.89
N ALA A 219 -28.09 12.24 5.59
CA ALA A 219 -28.72 13.49 5.15
C ALA A 219 -28.22 13.95 3.77
N TYR A 220 -26.95 13.68 3.44
CA TYR A 220 -26.33 14.06 2.15
C TYR A 220 -26.94 13.36 0.93
N TYR A 221 -27.55 12.18 1.12
CA TYR A 221 -28.21 11.42 0.04
C TYR A 221 -29.73 11.65 -0.01
N THR A 222 -30.29 12.44 0.89
CA THR A 222 -31.68 12.89 0.77
C THR A 222 -31.75 14.12 -0.14
N GLN A 223 -32.64 14.11 -1.14
CA GLN A 223 -32.83 15.26 -2.05
C GLN A 223 -33.15 16.58 -1.31
N ASP A 224 -33.64 16.49 -0.07
CA ASP A 224 -34.05 17.63 0.75
C ASP A 224 -33.04 18.00 1.87
N GLY A 225 -31.92 17.28 2.01
CA GLY A 225 -30.92 17.52 3.07
C GLY A 225 -31.43 17.30 4.51
N LYS A 226 -32.56 16.61 4.68
CA LYS A 226 -33.16 16.39 6.00
C LYS A 226 -32.44 15.28 6.75
N ARG A 227 -32.21 15.50 8.05
CA ARG A 227 -31.70 14.47 8.97
C ARG A 227 -32.71 13.33 9.04
N VAL A 228 -32.35 12.18 8.49
CA VAL A 228 -33.13 10.95 8.63
C VAL A 228 -32.64 10.22 9.87
N ASN A 229 -33.57 9.75 10.69
CA ASN A 229 -33.22 8.85 11.78
C ASN A 229 -32.81 7.50 11.19
N LYS A 230 -31.79 6.87 11.77
CA LYS A 230 -31.22 5.61 11.27
C LYS A 230 -32.25 4.47 11.24
N ASP A 231 -33.22 4.53 12.15
CA ASP A 231 -34.28 3.52 12.31
C ASP A 231 -35.42 3.69 11.29
N ASP A 232 -35.53 4.86 10.64
CA ASP A 232 -36.57 5.17 9.65
C ASP A 232 -36.11 4.95 8.20
N PHE A 233 -34.85 4.55 7.99
CA PHE A 233 -34.25 4.40 6.66
C PHE A 233 -34.40 2.96 6.14
N GLU A 234 -35.32 2.75 5.19
CA GLU A 234 -35.43 1.48 4.46
C GLU A 234 -34.37 1.37 3.34
N PRO A 235 -33.48 0.36 3.34
CA PRO A 235 -32.42 0.20 2.33
C PRO A 235 -32.92 0.05 0.89
N ALA A 236 -34.19 -0.35 0.70
CA ALA A 236 -34.81 -0.55 -0.60
C ALA A 236 -35.11 0.76 -1.36
N ALA A 237 -35.02 1.92 -0.69
CA ALA A 237 -35.27 3.23 -1.30
C ALA A 237 -34.04 3.85 -1.99
N MET A 238 -32.88 3.17 -2.01
CA MET A 238 -31.74 3.63 -2.81
C MET A 238 -32.12 3.54 -4.30
N PRO A 239 -32.03 4.64 -5.08
CA PRO A 239 -32.29 4.58 -6.50
C PRO A 239 -31.38 3.52 -7.13
N SER A 240 -32.00 2.58 -7.84
CA SER A 240 -31.34 1.40 -8.45
C SER A 240 -30.18 1.75 -9.39
N GLU A 241 -30.08 3.02 -9.79
CA GLU A 241 -29.01 3.57 -10.63
C GLU A 241 -27.63 3.56 -9.97
N LEU A 242 -27.54 3.58 -8.64
CA LEU A 242 -26.26 3.51 -7.92
C LEU A 242 -25.67 2.08 -7.86
N ASN A 243 -26.47 1.07 -8.18
CA ASN A 243 -26.06 -0.34 -8.18
C ASN A 243 -25.78 -0.85 -9.60
N ASN A 244 -26.05 -0.04 -10.62
CA ASN A 244 -25.59 -0.33 -11.96
C ASN A 244 -24.12 0.11 -12.08
N PRO A 245 -23.21 -0.75 -12.56
CA PRO A 245 -21.90 -0.28 -12.98
C PRO A 245 -22.14 0.84 -14.00
N VAL A 246 -21.60 2.02 -13.72
CA VAL A 246 -21.65 3.15 -14.65
C VAL A 246 -21.11 2.66 -15.98
N ALA A 247 -21.99 2.54 -16.98
CA ALA A 247 -21.56 2.29 -18.35
C ALA A 247 -20.74 3.52 -18.73
N TRP A 248 -19.43 3.35 -18.88
CA TRP A 248 -18.57 4.38 -19.45
C TRP A 248 -19.08 4.59 -20.88
N GLU A 249 -19.85 5.65 -21.09
CA GLU A 249 -20.13 6.13 -22.45
C GLU A 249 -18.78 6.22 -23.15
N GLN A 250 -18.67 5.51 -24.27
CA GLN A 250 -17.48 5.58 -25.13
C GLN A 250 -17.18 7.05 -25.35
N GLU A 251 -16.01 7.50 -24.91
CA GLU A 251 -15.53 8.88 -25.08
C GLU A 251 -15.91 9.37 -26.48
N THR A 252 -16.92 10.25 -26.53
CA THR A 252 -17.12 11.06 -27.71
C THR A 252 -15.88 11.93 -27.84
N GLN A 253 -15.30 11.88 -29.04
CA GLN A 253 -13.97 12.39 -29.36
C GLN A 253 -13.66 13.73 -28.66
N PRO A 254 -12.45 13.91 -28.10
CA PRO A 254 -12.07 15.17 -27.50
C PRO A 254 -12.22 16.31 -28.52
N PRO A 255 -12.71 17.49 -28.11
CA PRO A 255 -12.94 18.60 -29.02
C PRO A 255 -11.65 19.01 -29.71
N ALA A 256 -11.75 19.29 -31.02
CA ALA A 256 -10.63 19.57 -31.89
C ALA A 256 -9.72 20.67 -31.35
N ARG A 257 -8.43 20.34 -31.23
CA ARG A 257 -7.34 21.24 -30.85
C ARG A 257 -7.36 22.48 -31.76
N ARG A 258 -7.60 23.67 -31.18
CA ARG A 258 -7.42 24.96 -31.89
C ARG A 258 -5.99 25.01 -32.44
N GLN A 259 -5.87 24.98 -33.77
CA GLN A 259 -4.58 25.08 -34.45
C GLN A 259 -4.03 26.51 -34.32
N ALA A 260 -2.78 26.60 -33.90
CA ALA A 260 -1.98 27.82 -34.03
C ALA A 260 -1.83 28.15 -35.52
N SER A 261 -1.99 29.43 -35.86
CA SER A 261 -1.80 29.93 -37.22
C SER A 261 -0.35 29.72 -37.66
N THR A 262 -0.12 28.81 -38.61
CA THR A 262 1.14 28.73 -39.34
C THR A 262 0.87 28.84 -40.84
N ARG A 263 1.61 29.78 -41.45
CA ARG A 263 1.58 30.20 -42.85
C ARG A 263 1.70 29.04 -43.83
N THR A 264 0.99 29.22 -44.94
CA THR A 264 0.94 28.41 -46.16
C THR A 264 2.30 28.23 -46.83
N SER A 265 2.66 26.99 -47.18
CA SER A 265 3.40 26.66 -48.41
C SER A 265 3.20 25.20 -48.80
N GLN A 266 2.96 24.99 -50.10
CA GLN A 266 2.41 23.83 -50.81
C GLN A 266 3.40 22.65 -51.07
N PRO A 267 2.95 21.50 -51.66
CA PRO A 267 3.33 20.14 -51.26
C PRO A 267 4.25 19.39 -52.24
N ARG A 268 4.78 18.21 -51.82
CA ARG A 268 5.24 17.15 -52.73
C ARG A 268 4.99 15.71 -52.20
N THR A 269 4.08 15.02 -52.90
CA THR A 269 4.13 13.63 -53.43
C THR A 269 4.38 12.38 -52.54
N ALA A 270 3.29 11.61 -52.36
CA ALA A 270 3.04 10.15 -52.53
C ALA A 270 4.08 9.03 -52.18
N ALA A 271 3.70 8.18 -51.19
CA ALA A 271 3.48 6.69 -51.18
C ALA A 271 4.61 5.69 -51.58
N PRO A 272 4.49 4.36 -51.34
CA PRO A 272 3.81 3.56 -50.28
C PRO A 272 4.66 2.36 -49.74
N GLY A 273 4.12 1.60 -48.77
CA GLY A 273 4.34 0.14 -48.70
C GLY A 273 4.63 -0.46 -47.32
N GLY A 274 3.94 -1.55 -46.97
CA GLY A 274 4.41 -2.46 -45.90
C GLY A 274 3.32 -3.14 -45.07
N SER A 275 2.74 -4.20 -45.62
CA SER A 275 1.88 -5.21 -44.99
C SER A 275 2.53 -5.96 -43.81
N GLY A 276 1.72 -6.43 -42.84
CA GLY A 276 2.16 -7.49 -41.90
C GLY A 276 1.20 -7.76 -40.75
N VAL A 277 0.42 -8.84 -40.87
CA VAL A 277 -0.54 -9.40 -39.91
C VAL A 277 0.19 -10.33 -38.92
N GLY A 278 -0.24 -10.38 -37.65
CA GLY A 278 -0.12 -11.60 -36.85
C GLY A 278 0.08 -11.44 -35.34
N GLY A 279 -0.87 -11.98 -34.56
CA GLY A 279 -0.56 -12.65 -33.29
C GLY A 279 -1.02 -11.94 -32.03
N ALA A 280 -2.24 -12.25 -31.58
CA ALA A 280 -2.71 -11.96 -30.22
C ALA A 280 -1.82 -12.66 -29.18
N GLY A 281 -1.10 -11.87 -28.37
CA GLY A 281 -0.32 -12.32 -27.23
C GLY A 281 -0.92 -11.79 -25.92
N ASN A 282 -1.15 -12.70 -24.98
CA ASN A 282 -1.65 -12.44 -23.63
C ASN A 282 -0.82 -11.36 -22.88
N PRO A 283 -1.41 -10.26 -22.40
CA PRO A 283 -0.68 -9.15 -21.75
C PRO A 283 -0.26 -9.42 -20.30
N TYR A 284 -0.55 -10.60 -19.74
CA TYR A 284 -0.24 -10.93 -18.34
C TYR A 284 0.94 -11.90 -18.15
N ALA A 285 1.81 -12.07 -19.14
CA ALA A 285 3.06 -12.80 -18.93
C ALA A 285 4.07 -11.94 -18.14
N PRO A 286 4.66 -12.44 -17.05
CA PRO A 286 5.62 -11.69 -16.25
C PRO A 286 6.94 -11.54 -17.02
N ASN A 287 7.24 -10.33 -17.48
CA ASN A 287 8.55 -10.02 -18.07
C ASN A 287 9.60 -9.86 -16.97
N ALA A 288 10.69 -10.61 -17.18
CA ALA A 288 11.82 -10.82 -16.30
C ALA A 288 12.44 -9.53 -15.74
N PHE A 289 12.70 -9.56 -14.44
CA PHE A 289 13.64 -8.67 -13.76
C PHE A 289 15.00 -8.76 -14.45
N LYS A 290 15.45 -7.69 -15.11
CA LYS A 290 16.80 -7.64 -15.68
C LYS A 290 17.82 -7.67 -14.55
N ALA A 291 18.57 -8.78 -14.47
CA ALA A 291 19.75 -8.89 -13.65
C ALA A 291 20.77 -7.82 -14.08
N VAL A 292 21.14 -6.93 -13.14
CA VAL A 292 22.32 -6.09 -13.27
C VAL A 292 23.51 -6.97 -12.88
N THR A 293 24.30 -7.38 -13.86
CA THR A 293 25.61 -8.01 -13.63
C THR A 293 26.61 -6.95 -13.19
N PRO A 294 27.40 -7.18 -12.12
CA PRO A 294 28.55 -6.33 -11.84
C PRO A 294 29.66 -6.62 -12.86
N SER A 295 30.00 -5.61 -13.65
CA SER A 295 31.19 -5.59 -14.51
C SER A 295 32.45 -5.80 -13.68
N GLY A 296 33.30 -6.72 -14.13
CA GLY A 296 34.44 -7.23 -13.37
C GLY A 296 35.51 -6.19 -13.00
N GLN A 297 36.09 -6.40 -11.82
CA GLN A 297 37.44 -5.97 -11.49
C GLN A 297 38.30 -7.20 -11.22
N LYS A 298 39.41 -7.27 -11.95
CA LYS A 298 40.42 -8.32 -11.88
C LYS A 298 41.13 -8.28 -10.51
N ALA A 299 41.18 -9.41 -9.82
CA ALA A 299 42.09 -9.63 -8.69
C ALA A 299 43.53 -9.85 -9.20
N PRO A 300 44.57 -9.32 -8.53
CA PRO A 300 45.95 -9.65 -8.84
C PRO A 300 46.32 -11.01 -8.23
N ARG A 301 46.89 -11.89 -9.06
CA ARG A 301 47.54 -13.14 -8.66
C ARG A 301 48.80 -12.83 -7.84
N HIS A 302 48.83 -13.20 -6.56
CA HIS A 302 50.10 -13.37 -5.85
C HIS A 302 50.53 -14.84 -5.89
N LYS A 303 51.72 -15.07 -6.46
CA LYS A 303 52.39 -16.37 -6.54
C LYS A 303 52.93 -16.77 -5.16
N ASN A 304 52.68 -18.02 -4.79
CA ASN A 304 53.40 -18.74 -3.75
C ASN A 304 54.91 -18.70 -4.00
N ARG A 305 55.67 -18.34 -2.97
CA ARG A 305 57.08 -18.71 -2.80
C ARG A 305 57.20 -19.41 -1.46
N THR A 306 57.45 -20.71 -1.53
CA THR A 306 58.00 -21.52 -0.45
C THR A 306 59.48 -21.17 -0.24
N ARG A 307 59.91 -21.08 1.01
CA ARG A 307 61.14 -21.66 1.59
C ARG A 307 61.55 -20.91 2.86
N SER A 308 61.39 -21.59 4.00
CA SER A 308 62.38 -21.89 5.06
C SER A 308 61.64 -22.08 6.37
#